data_AF-A0A3B8IB18-F1
#
_entry.id   AF-A0A3B8IB18-F1
#
_cell.length_a   1.000
_cell.length_b   1.000
_cell.length_c   1.000
_cell.angle_alpha   90.00
_cell.angle_beta   90.00
_cell.angle_gamma   90.00
#
_symmetry.space_group_name_H-M   'P 1'
#
loop_
_entity.id
_entity.type
_entity.pdbx_description
1 polymer ?
#
loop_
_entity_poly.entity_id
_entity_poly.type
_entity_poly.pdbx_seq_one_letter_code
_entity_poly.pdbx_strand_id
1 'polypeptide(L)'
;MIPTWKQAGYVAEDFPNEAIRYQLMPVADIHLHASGIQDAMVHSDVRRVRVFGFIAVFILLLACVNFVNLATARSANRAKEVGLRKTLGSVRRQLIGQFLTESVLLSTLGVVLGVIIASLALPFFNVTTGRQLVFHWWA
;
A
#
# COMPACT_ATOMS: atom_id res chain seq x y z
N MET A 1 -6.01 -51.92 26.96
CA MET A 1 -6.06 -50.48 26.64
C MET A 1 -6.44 -50.37 25.16
N ILE A 2 -7.62 -49.86 24.85
CA ILE A 2 -8.14 -49.82 23.46
C ILE A 2 -7.66 -48.51 22.81
N PRO A 3 -7.16 -48.51 21.56
CA PRO A 3 -6.71 -47.30 20.88
C PRO A 3 -7.85 -46.30 20.66
N THR A 4 -7.55 -45.00 20.77
CA THR A 4 -8.52 -43.89 20.72
C THR A 4 -9.31 -43.82 19.41
N TRP A 5 -8.69 -44.17 18.28
CA TRP A 5 -9.36 -44.21 16.97
C TRP A 5 -10.51 -45.24 16.92
N LYS A 6 -10.40 -46.35 17.64
CA LYS A 6 -11.44 -47.38 17.71
C LYS A 6 -12.61 -47.00 18.63
N GLN A 7 -12.38 -46.13 19.62
CA GLN A 7 -13.43 -45.60 20.49
C GLN A 7 -14.26 -44.51 19.80
N ALA A 8 -13.68 -43.80 18.84
CA ALA A 8 -14.35 -42.79 18.02
C ALA A 8 -15.17 -43.38 16.85
N GLY A 9 -15.30 -44.70 16.76
CA GLY A 9 -16.14 -45.38 15.75
C GLY A 9 -15.53 -45.50 14.36
N TYR A 10 -14.24 -45.18 14.18
CA TYR A 10 -13.56 -45.34 12.89
C TYR A 10 -13.23 -46.81 12.63
N VAL A 11 -13.78 -47.36 11.54
CA VAL A 11 -13.48 -48.72 11.06
C VAL A 11 -12.21 -48.64 10.22
N ALA A 12 -11.33 -49.63 10.30
CA ALA A 12 -10.05 -49.62 9.57
C ALA A 12 -10.22 -49.58 8.02
N GLU A 13 -11.44 -49.81 7.52
CA GLU A 13 -11.83 -49.67 6.10
C GLU A 13 -12.14 -48.20 5.69
N ASP A 14 -12.36 -47.29 6.66
CA ASP A 14 -12.62 -45.87 6.40
C ASP A 14 -11.35 -45.06 6.11
N PHE A 15 -10.18 -45.69 6.19
CA PHE A 15 -8.94 -45.12 5.64
C PHE A 15 -8.87 -45.61 4.19
N PRO A 16 -9.42 -44.87 3.21
CA PRO A 16 -9.20 -45.23 1.82
C PRO A 16 -7.70 -45.37 1.61
N ASN A 17 -7.29 -46.29 0.74
CA ASN A 17 -5.91 -46.39 0.24
C ASN A 17 -5.55 -45.15 -0.62
N GLU A 18 -5.87 -43.95 -0.12
CA GLU A 18 -5.33 -42.70 -0.59
C GLU A 18 -3.85 -42.71 -0.23
N ALA A 19 -3.04 -43.11 -1.21
CA ALA A 19 -1.61 -42.89 -1.16
C ALA A 19 -1.39 -41.41 -0.80
N ILE A 20 -0.94 -41.17 0.43
CA ILE A 20 -0.60 -39.82 0.90
C ILE A 20 0.51 -39.32 -0.01
N ARG A 21 0.13 -38.52 -1.00
CA ARG A 21 1.06 -37.93 -1.96
C ARG A 21 1.72 -36.74 -1.27
N TYR A 22 2.86 -37.01 -0.65
CA TYR A 22 3.75 -35.95 -0.18
C TYR A 22 4.28 -35.20 -1.41
N GLN A 23 3.76 -33.99 -1.62
CA GLN A 23 4.33 -33.05 -2.58
C GLN A 23 5.37 -32.21 -1.84
N LEU A 24 6.64 -32.42 -2.18
CA LEU A 24 7.73 -31.61 -1.68
C LEU A 24 7.69 -30.26 -2.41
N MET A 25 7.54 -29.18 -1.64
CA MET A 25 7.64 -27.82 -2.16
C MET A 25 8.91 -27.17 -1.59
N PRO A 26 9.74 -26.51 -2.42
CA PRO A 26 10.88 -25.76 -1.91
C PRO A 26 10.41 -24.66 -0.93
N VAL A 27 11.12 -24.51 0.18
CA VAL A 27 10.77 -23.57 1.28
C VAL A 27 10.71 -22.12 0.79
N ALA A 28 11.45 -21.77 -0.28
CA ALA A 28 11.41 -20.44 -0.87
C ALA A 28 10.04 -20.06 -1.48
N ASP A 29 9.25 -21.05 -1.93
CA ASP A 29 7.99 -20.81 -2.65
C ASP A 29 6.74 -20.82 -1.73
N ILE A 30 6.91 -21.07 -0.42
CA ILE A 30 5.79 -21.21 0.53
C ILE A 30 4.96 -19.95 0.68
N HIS A 31 5.56 -18.78 0.50
CA HIS A 31 4.86 -17.53 0.75
C HIS A 31 3.88 -17.15 -0.36
N LEU A 32 4.15 -17.52 -1.61
CA LEU A 32 3.39 -17.05 -2.79
C LEU A 32 2.63 -18.16 -3.53
N HIS A 33 3.01 -19.44 -3.33
CA HIS A 33 2.49 -20.57 -4.09
C HIS A 33 1.80 -21.65 -3.22
N ALA A 34 1.65 -21.43 -1.92
CA ALA A 34 1.04 -22.39 -0.99
C ALA A 34 -0.51 -22.41 -1.00
N SER A 35 -1.16 -21.92 -2.06
CA SER A 35 -2.63 -21.76 -2.13
C SER A 35 -3.44 -23.07 -2.14
N GLY A 36 -2.78 -24.23 -2.17
CA GLY A 36 -3.40 -25.56 -2.10
C GLY A 36 -3.09 -26.37 -0.83
N ILE A 37 -2.34 -25.81 0.13
CA ILE A 37 -1.99 -26.49 1.38
C ILE A 37 -3.09 -26.22 2.41
N GLN A 38 -3.79 -27.28 2.84
CA GLN A 38 -4.73 -27.22 3.98
C GLN A 38 -3.93 -27.21 5.28
N ASP A 39 -3.55 -26.02 5.72
CA ASP A 39 -3.00 -25.75 7.05
C ASP A 39 -3.73 -24.54 7.66
N ALA A 40 -3.63 -24.35 8.98
CA ALA A 40 -4.20 -23.20 9.70
C ALA A 40 -3.50 -21.87 9.38
N MET A 41 -2.51 -21.86 8.49
CA MET A 41 -1.73 -20.68 8.11
C MET A 41 -2.40 -19.88 6.97
N VAL A 42 -2.20 -18.56 7.00
CA VAL A 42 -2.70 -17.65 5.94
C VAL A 42 -1.74 -17.69 4.76
N HIS A 43 -2.16 -18.36 3.68
CA HIS A 43 -1.38 -18.43 2.45
C HIS A 43 -1.64 -17.22 1.54
N SER A 44 -0.56 -16.59 1.05
CA SER A 44 -0.66 -15.54 0.02
C SER A 44 -0.53 -16.14 -1.37
N ASP A 45 -1.18 -15.52 -2.36
CA ASP A 45 -1.26 -16.02 -3.73
C ASP A 45 -0.57 -15.04 -4.69
N VAL A 46 0.34 -15.56 -5.52
CA VAL A 46 1.01 -14.81 -6.60
C VAL A 46 0.04 -14.06 -7.51
N ARG A 47 -1.19 -14.57 -7.71
CA ARG A 47 -2.23 -13.90 -8.50
C ARG A 47 -2.65 -12.57 -7.86
N ARG A 48 -2.78 -12.50 -6.53
CA ARG A 48 -3.13 -11.25 -5.82
C ARG A 48 -2.04 -10.21 -5.97
N VAL A 49 -0.78 -10.60 -5.81
CA VAL A 49 0.37 -9.70 -6.00
C VAL A 49 0.42 -9.16 -7.43
N ARG A 50 0.16 -10.00 -8.43
CA ARG A 50 0.13 -9.56 -9.84
C ARG A 50 -1.00 -8.56 -10.13
N VAL A 51 -2.20 -8.80 -9.60
CA VAL A 51 -3.34 -7.88 -9.75
C VAL A 51 -3.07 -6.55 -9.06
N PHE A 52 -2.55 -6.57 -7.83
CA PHE A 52 -2.17 -5.33 -7.13
C PHE A 52 -1.02 -4.60 -7.82
N GLY A 53 -0.03 -5.31 -8.36
CA GLY A 53 1.03 -4.72 -9.17
C GLY A 53 0.49 -4.00 -10.40
N PHE A 54 -0.45 -4.62 -11.12
CA PHE A 54 -1.09 -3.98 -12.28
C PHE A 54 -1.87 -2.72 -11.87
N ILE A 55 -2.65 -2.80 -10.78
CA ILE A 55 -3.38 -1.66 -10.24
C ILE A 55 -2.42 -0.54 -9.82
N ALA A 56 -1.30 -0.86 -9.17
CA ALA A 56 -0.30 0.13 -8.75
C ALA A 56 0.32 0.86 -9.95
N VAL A 57 0.68 0.13 -11.02
CA VAL A 57 1.19 0.73 -12.26
C VAL A 57 0.13 1.63 -12.91
N PHE A 58 -1.13 1.19 -12.95
CA PHE A 58 -2.22 1.99 -13.50
C PHE A 58 -2.44 3.29 -12.70
N ILE A 59 -2.44 3.20 -11.37
CA ILE A 59 -2.52 4.38 -10.49
C ILE A 59 -1.33 5.32 -10.71
N LEU A 60 -0.11 4.79 -10.85
CA LEU A 60 1.07 5.59 -11.14
C LEU A 60 0.93 6.35 -12.47
N LEU A 61 0.41 5.70 -13.51
CA LEU A 61 0.14 6.37 -14.80
C LEU A 61 -0.89 7.49 -14.66
N LEU A 62 -2.00 7.24 -13.93
CA LEU A 62 -3.01 8.27 -13.65
C LEU A 62 -2.39 9.46 -12.90
N ALA A 63 -1.54 9.20 -11.91
CA ALA A 63 -0.84 10.23 -11.16
C ALA A 63 0.11 11.04 -12.08
N CYS A 64 0.85 10.38 -12.98
CA CYS A 64 1.71 11.05 -13.95
C CYS A 64 0.92 11.97 -14.90
N VAL A 65 -0.19 11.48 -15.47
CA VAL A 65 -1.04 12.29 -16.36
C VAL A 65 -1.62 13.49 -15.61
N ASN A 66 -2.11 13.28 -14.39
CA ASN A 66 -2.63 14.36 -13.55
C ASN A 66 -1.55 15.41 -13.25
N PHE A 67 -0.35 14.97 -12.88
CA PHE A 67 0.77 15.85 -12.59
C PHE A 67 1.16 16.69 -13.82
N VAL A 68 1.27 16.06 -15.00
CA VAL A 68 1.58 16.77 -16.24
C VAL A 68 0.50 17.80 -16.57
N ASN A 69 -0.77 17.43 -16.42
CA ASN A 69 -1.89 18.34 -16.67
C ASN A 69 -1.87 19.54 -15.69
N LEU A 70 -1.67 19.28 -14.40
CA LEU A 70 -1.61 20.32 -13.37
C LEU A 70 -0.39 21.24 -13.56
N ALA A 71 0.78 20.68 -13.87
CA ALA A 71 2.01 21.43 -14.14
C ALA A 71 1.84 22.32 -15.37
N THR A 72 1.22 21.81 -16.44
CA THR A 72 0.95 22.57 -17.68
C THR A 72 -0.07 23.69 -17.42
N ALA A 73 -1.18 23.40 -16.74
CA ALA A 73 -2.20 24.40 -16.39
C ALA A 73 -1.63 25.54 -15.51
N ARG A 74 -0.76 25.21 -14.56
CA ARG A 74 -0.11 26.22 -13.69
C ARG A 74 1.00 26.99 -14.41
N SER A 75 1.63 26.39 -15.42
CA SER A 75 2.74 27.01 -16.16
C SER A 75 2.34 28.32 -16.83
N ALA A 76 1.16 28.39 -17.45
CA ALA A 76 0.68 29.60 -18.14
C ALA A 76 0.49 30.80 -17.19
N ASN A 77 -0.10 30.57 -16.01
CA ASN A 77 -0.28 31.63 -15.01
C ASN A 77 1.04 32.06 -14.37
N ARG A 78 1.92 31.12 -14.04
CA ARG A 78 3.26 31.44 -13.50
C ARG A 78 4.14 32.16 -14.52
N ALA A 79 4.06 31.80 -15.80
CA ALA A 79 4.80 32.47 -16.86
C ALA A 79 4.41 33.96 -17.00
N LYS A 80 3.12 34.28 -16.89
CA LYS A 80 2.64 35.68 -16.91
C LYS A 80 3.13 36.48 -15.71
N GLU A 81 3.05 35.93 -14.51
CA GLU A 81 3.57 36.59 -13.29
C GLU A 81 5.08 36.83 -13.35
N VAL A 82 5.83 35.82 -13.80
CA VAL A 82 7.30 35.90 -13.94
C VAL A 82 7.67 36.90 -15.04
N GLY A 83 6.92 36.94 -16.14
CA GLY A 83 7.10 37.92 -17.22
C GLY A 83 6.89 39.35 -16.75
N LEU A 84 5.79 39.62 -16.04
CA LEU A 84 5.47 40.94 -15.48
C LEU A 84 6.52 41.41 -14.46
N ARG A 85 6.98 40.52 -13.59
CA ARG A 85 8.00 40.86 -12.58
C ARG A 85 9.38 41.09 -13.20
N LYS A 86 9.73 40.36 -14.27
CA LYS A 86 10.98 40.59 -15.00
C LYS A 86 10.98 41.94 -15.73
N THR A 87 9.86 42.38 -16.30
CA THR A 87 9.76 43.72 -16.92
C THR A 87 9.86 44.84 -15.89
N LEU A 88 9.50 44.57 -14.63
CA LEU A 88 9.63 45.49 -13.49
C LEU A 88 11.01 45.43 -12.81
N GLY A 89 11.99 44.72 -13.38
CA GLY A 89 13.37 44.68 -12.87
C GLY A 89 13.65 43.63 -11.77
N SER A 90 12.76 42.66 -11.57
CA SER A 90 12.94 41.61 -10.57
C SER A 90 14.17 40.72 -10.84
N VAL A 91 14.97 40.50 -9.80
CA VAL A 91 16.16 39.63 -9.83
C VAL A 91 15.73 38.14 -9.73
N ARG A 92 16.25 37.29 -10.63
CA ARG A 92 15.93 35.85 -10.72
C ARG A 92 15.96 35.11 -9.38
N ARG A 93 16.90 35.48 -8.50
CA ARG A 93 17.10 34.86 -7.18
C ARG A 93 15.92 35.12 -6.21
N GLN A 94 15.30 36.29 -6.28
CA GLN A 94 14.15 36.65 -5.45
C GLN A 94 12.91 35.81 -5.82
N LEU A 95 12.70 35.59 -7.12
CA LEU A 95 11.61 34.78 -7.65
C LEU A 95 11.72 33.30 -7.26
N ILE A 96 12.93 32.73 -7.38
CA ILE A 96 13.19 31.34 -7.00
C ILE A 96 12.96 31.16 -5.49
N GLY A 97 13.46 32.08 -4.67
CA GLY A 97 13.26 32.04 -3.22
C GLY A 97 11.79 32.06 -2.84
N GLN A 98 11.00 32.98 -3.40
CA GLN A 98 9.57 33.07 -3.12
C GLN A 98 8.81 31.78 -3.47
N PHE A 99 9.07 31.21 -4.66
CA PHE A 99 8.38 29.99 -5.07
C PHE A 99 8.77 28.77 -4.25
N LEU A 100 10.03 28.65 -3.86
CA LEU A 100 10.47 27.58 -2.96
C LEU A 100 9.83 27.73 -1.58
N THR A 101 9.84 28.93 -1.01
CA THR A 101 9.23 29.18 0.30
C THR A 101 7.72 28.90 0.28
N GLU A 102 7.00 29.36 -0.74
CA GLU A 102 5.57 29.08 -0.92
C GLU A 102 5.29 27.57 -1.04
N SER A 103 6.09 26.87 -1.84
CA SER A 103 5.93 25.41 -2.03
C SER A 103 6.21 24.66 -0.73
N VAL A 104 7.29 25.00 -0.02
CA VAL A 104 7.64 24.39 1.26
C VAL A 104 6.56 24.65 2.31
N LEU A 105 6.04 25.88 2.40
CA LEU A 105 4.94 26.23 3.32
C LEU A 105 3.68 25.40 3.05
N LEU A 106 3.27 25.29 1.79
CA LEU A 106 2.09 24.51 1.43
C LEU A 106 2.31 23.01 1.67
N SER A 107 3.51 22.49 1.38
CA SER A 107 3.86 21.10 1.64
C SER A 107 3.88 20.78 3.14
N THR A 108 4.47 21.64 3.98
CA THR A 108 4.49 21.42 5.43
C THR A 108 3.09 21.48 6.04
N LEU A 109 2.26 22.44 5.62
CA LEU A 109 0.86 22.48 6.02
C LEU A 109 0.10 21.22 5.60
N GLY A 110 0.33 20.72 4.38
CA GLY A 110 -0.25 19.47 3.91
C GLY A 110 0.15 18.25 4.75
N VAL A 111 1.42 18.14 5.12
CA VAL A 111 1.92 17.07 6.00
C VAL A 111 1.26 17.14 7.38
N VAL A 112 1.20 18.33 7.98
CA VAL A 112 0.57 18.52 9.30
C VAL A 112 -0.90 18.11 9.25
N LEU A 113 -1.65 18.58 8.25
CA LEU A 113 -3.05 18.21 8.07
C LEU A 113 -3.21 16.71 7.84
N GLY A 114 -2.34 16.10 7.03
CA GLY A 114 -2.34 14.66 6.77
C GLY A 114 -2.15 13.83 8.04
N VAL A 115 -1.20 14.21 8.90
CA VAL A 115 -0.95 13.55 10.19
C VAL A 115 -2.17 13.67 11.12
N ILE A 116 -2.78 14.85 11.18
CA ILE A 116 -3.99 15.08 11.99
C ILE A 116 -5.12 14.18 11.50
N ILE A 117 -5.40 14.18 10.19
CA ILE A 117 -6.47 13.35 9.61
C ILE A 117 -6.18 11.86 9.84
N ALA A 118 -4.93 11.41 9.66
CA ALA A 118 -4.55 10.03 9.90
C ALA A 118 -4.76 9.62 11.37
N SER A 119 -4.38 10.48 12.32
CA SER A 119 -4.61 10.25 13.76
C SER A 119 -6.09 10.14 14.13
N LEU A 120 -6.95 10.93 13.47
CA LEU A 120 -8.40 10.91 13.66
C LEU A 120 -9.07 9.70 12.99
N ALA A 121 -8.55 9.26 11.84
CA ALA A 121 -9.08 8.12 11.10
C ALA A 121 -8.68 6.77 11.70
N LEU A 122 -7.53 6.70 12.39
CA LEU A 122 -7.00 5.47 12.99
C LEU A 122 -7.99 4.74 13.93
N PRO A 123 -8.65 5.40 14.92
CA PRO A 123 -9.60 4.70 15.78
C PRO A 123 -10.79 4.14 14.99
N PHE A 124 -11.29 4.87 14.00
CA PHE A 124 -12.38 4.41 13.13
C PHE A 124 -11.96 3.19 12.29
N PHE A 125 -10.73 3.20 11.77
CA PHE A 125 -10.16 2.08 11.03
C PHE A 125 -9.95 0.84 11.91
N ASN A 126 -9.48 1.03 13.14
CA ASN A 126 -9.26 -0.04 14.11
C ASN A 126 -10.57 -0.76 14.49
N VAL A 127 -11.66 0.00 14.69
CA VAL A 127 -12.99 -0.57 14.96
C VAL A 127 -13.50 -1.38 13.78
N THR A 128 -13.35 -0.87 12.56
CA THR A 128 -13.86 -1.54 11.34
C THR A 128 -13.09 -2.81 11.00
N THR A 129 -11.78 -2.83 11.23
CA THR A 129 -10.89 -3.94 10.83
C THR A 129 -10.68 -4.95 11.97
N GLY A 130 -11.11 -4.64 13.19
CA GLY A 130 -10.82 -5.46 14.38
C GLY A 130 -9.31 -5.55 14.68
N ARG A 131 -8.54 -4.54 14.29
CA ARG A 131 -7.07 -4.49 14.46
C ARG A 131 -6.70 -3.37 15.43
N GLN A 132 -5.64 -3.57 16.21
CA GLN A 132 -5.08 -2.55 17.10
C GLN A 132 -3.82 -1.96 16.47
N LEU A 133 -4.01 -0.96 15.60
CA LEU A 133 -2.89 -0.17 15.07
C LEU A 133 -2.67 1.03 16.00
N VAL A 134 -1.43 1.22 16.42
CA VAL A 134 -0.99 2.35 17.25
C VAL A 134 0.16 3.07 16.55
N PHE A 135 0.11 4.39 16.49
CA PHE A 135 1.23 5.18 15.96
C PHE A 135 2.37 5.21 16.98
N HIS A 136 3.43 4.45 16.71
CA HIS A 136 4.69 4.56 17.43
C HIS A 136 5.55 5.64 16.77
N TRP A 137 5.43 6.89 17.25
CA TRP A 137 6.18 8.03 16.71
C TRP A 137 7.67 8.04 17.13
N TRP A 138 8.05 7.21 18.12
CA TRP A 138 9.35 7.29 18.79
C TRP A 138 9.94 5.93 19.21
N ALA A 139 9.44 4.83 18.63
CA ALA A 139 9.95 3.48 18.95
C ALA A 139 11.01 3.04 17.94
#